data_AF-A0A538FBK8-F1
#
_entry.id   AF-A0A538FBK8-F1
#
_cell.length_a   1.000
_cell.length_b   1.000
_cell.length_c   1.000
_cell.angle_alpha   90.00
_cell.angle_beta   90.00
_cell.angle_gamma   90.00
#
_symmetry.space_group_name_H-M   'P 1'
#
loop_
_entity.id
_entity.type
_entity.pdbx_description
1 polymer ?
#
loop_
_entity_poly.entity_id
_entity_poly.type
_entity_poly.pdbx_seq_one_letter_code
_entity_poly.pdbx_strand_id
1 'polypeptide(L)'
;MARLAVAATAPFGADVLERLAARHEITALLTRPDAPRGRGQKTGAPPAKEAAERLGILMAGDEETGVSIIGLVEELDAGPIAAQQRFAVGIDDDAGAIFTRAAELTPDLIDAALETQQPEPQAEDGVTYAEKIGPADRELHWSRPPEELHNLIRALSPHIGARGLVEGRPAIVWRSRLSDGGLELLEVQPEGRRRMTYDEFRRGLR
;
A
#
# COMPACT_ATOMS: atom_id res chain seq x y z
N MET A 1 24.71 -15.75 -4.72
CA MET A 1 23.81 -16.57 -3.88
C MET A 1 24.23 -16.40 -2.42
N ALA A 2 23.32 -15.94 -1.56
CA ALA A 2 23.57 -15.69 -0.14
C ALA A 2 22.67 -16.58 0.72
N ARG A 3 22.95 -16.66 2.03
CA ARG A 3 22.13 -17.35 3.02
C ARG A 3 21.38 -16.33 3.86
N LEU A 4 20.06 -16.35 3.84
CA LEU A 4 19.21 -15.30 4.41
C LEU A 4 18.22 -15.85 5.44
N ALA A 5 18.11 -15.16 6.57
CA ALA A 5 16.94 -15.24 7.44
C ALA A 5 16.02 -14.05 7.13
N VAL A 6 14.72 -14.29 6.98
CA VAL A 6 13.75 -13.27 6.59
C VAL A 6 12.74 -13.08 7.72
N ALA A 7 12.46 -11.83 8.07
CA ALA A 7 11.36 -11.48 8.98
C ALA A 7 10.25 -10.77 8.19
N ALA A 8 9.09 -11.42 8.05
CA ALA A 8 8.00 -10.95 7.21
C ALA A 8 6.64 -11.46 7.70
N THR A 9 5.57 -10.68 7.53
CA THR A 9 4.20 -11.08 7.90
C THR A 9 3.16 -10.61 6.88
N ALA A 10 3.27 -9.35 6.43
CA ALA A 10 2.39 -8.79 5.41
C ALA A 10 2.60 -9.45 4.03
N PRO A 11 1.69 -9.27 3.05
CA PRO A 11 1.80 -9.84 1.70
C PRO A 11 3.05 -9.36 1.01
N PHE A 12 3.44 -8.12 1.31
CA PHE A 12 4.64 -7.51 0.76
C PHE A 12 5.85 -8.38 1.07
N GLY A 13 6.03 -8.70 2.35
CA GLY A 13 7.11 -9.54 2.79
C GLY A 13 7.00 -10.97 2.26
N ALA A 14 5.79 -11.49 2.04
CA ALA A 14 5.60 -12.80 1.42
C ALA A 14 6.01 -12.81 -0.07
N ASP A 15 5.60 -11.82 -0.85
CA ASP A 15 5.98 -11.68 -2.28
C ASP A 15 7.51 -11.50 -2.41
N VAL A 16 8.09 -10.62 -1.59
CA VAL A 16 9.54 -10.44 -1.53
C VAL A 16 10.25 -11.73 -1.11
N LEU A 17 9.73 -12.47 -0.13
CA LEU A 17 10.29 -13.75 0.31
C LEU A 17 10.31 -14.79 -0.82
N GLU A 18 9.22 -14.93 -1.56
CA GLU A 18 9.14 -15.85 -2.71
C GLU A 18 10.19 -15.50 -3.77
N ARG A 19 10.34 -14.20 -4.07
CA ARG A 19 11.34 -13.71 -5.04
C ARG A 19 12.77 -13.91 -4.57
N LEU A 20 13.04 -13.71 -3.27
CA LEU A 20 14.35 -13.97 -2.68
C LEU A 20 14.68 -15.46 -2.66
N ALA A 21 13.71 -16.33 -2.37
CA ALA A 21 13.90 -17.78 -2.36
C ALA A 21 14.29 -18.34 -3.74
N ALA A 22 13.95 -17.64 -4.82
CA ALA A 22 14.39 -17.99 -6.17
C ALA A 22 15.88 -17.66 -6.45
N ARG A 23 16.52 -16.83 -5.61
CA ARG A 23 17.87 -16.27 -5.83
C ARG A 23 18.87 -16.62 -4.73
N HIS A 24 18.37 -16.88 -3.52
CA HIS A 24 19.14 -17.09 -2.29
C HIS A 24 18.66 -18.32 -1.53
N GLU A 25 19.51 -18.83 -0.64
CA GLU A 25 19.10 -19.85 0.33
C GLU A 25 18.38 -19.18 1.50
N ILE A 26 17.09 -19.47 1.69
CA ILE A 26 16.34 -19.01 2.86
C ILE A 26 16.52 -20.02 3.99
N THR A 27 17.21 -19.61 5.06
CA THR A 27 17.55 -20.48 6.20
C THR A 27 16.54 -20.40 7.33
N ALA A 28 15.79 -19.30 7.45
CA ALA A 28 14.78 -19.10 8.48
C ALA A 28 13.73 -18.05 8.06
N LEU A 29 12.50 -18.21 8.55
CA LEU A 29 11.42 -17.23 8.44
C LEU A 29 10.90 -16.88 9.85
N LEU A 30 10.94 -15.60 10.21
CA LEU A 30 10.30 -15.04 11.40
C LEU A 30 9.00 -14.33 10.98
N THR A 31 7.86 -14.75 11.54
CA THR A 31 6.54 -14.16 11.25
C THR A 31 5.68 -14.09 12.51
N ARG A 32 4.60 -13.30 12.49
CA ARG A 32 3.64 -13.27 13.59
C ARG A 32 3.03 -14.66 13.80
N PRO A 33 2.77 -15.08 15.05
CA PRO A 33 2.04 -16.31 15.33
C PRO A 33 0.67 -16.31 14.67
N ASP A 34 0.16 -17.51 14.39
CA ASP A 34 -1.21 -17.70 13.90
C ASP A 34 -2.22 -17.10 14.88
N ALA A 35 -3.16 -16.29 14.36
CA ALA A 35 -4.21 -15.66 15.15
C ALA A 35 -5.58 -15.84 14.48
N PRO A 36 -6.67 -16.08 15.24
CA PRO A 36 -8.04 -16.14 14.70
C PRO A 36 -8.48 -14.82 14.06
N ARG A 37 -9.24 -14.87 12.97
CA ARG A 37 -9.61 -13.68 12.16
C ARG A 37 -11.12 -13.64 11.84
N GLY A 38 -11.69 -12.43 11.79
CA GLY A 38 -13.10 -12.15 11.47
C GLY A 38 -14.13 -12.49 12.57
N ARG A 39 -15.37 -11.99 12.48
CA ARG A 39 -16.50 -12.52 13.27
C ARG A 39 -16.80 -13.94 12.76
N GLY A 40 -16.53 -14.95 13.58
CA GLY A 40 -16.84 -16.36 13.26
C GLY A 40 -15.66 -17.32 13.05
N GLN A 41 -14.45 -16.98 13.51
CA GLN A 41 -13.32 -17.93 13.64
C GLN A 41 -13.09 -18.85 12.42
N LYS A 42 -12.75 -18.27 11.26
CA LYS A 42 -12.18 -19.03 10.12
C LYS A 42 -10.84 -18.41 9.71
N THR A 43 -9.90 -19.28 9.35
CA THR A 43 -8.53 -18.95 8.96
C THR A 43 -8.48 -18.14 7.66
N GLY A 44 -7.89 -16.96 7.76
CA GLY A 44 -7.55 -16.09 6.63
C GLY A 44 -7.47 -14.63 7.06
N ALA A 45 -6.31 -13.98 6.90
CA ALA A 45 -6.28 -12.51 6.91
C ALA A 45 -6.70 -11.99 5.55
N PRO A 46 -7.22 -10.76 5.50
CA PRO A 46 -6.80 -9.85 4.46
C PRO A 46 -5.51 -9.17 4.95
N PRO A 47 -4.35 -9.51 4.36
CA PRO A 47 -3.07 -8.90 4.70
C PRO A 47 -2.93 -7.44 4.12
N ALA A 48 -4.07 -6.90 3.69
CA ALA A 48 -4.38 -5.53 3.29
C ALA A 48 -4.17 -4.44 4.36
N LYS A 49 -4.33 -4.76 5.65
CA LYS A 49 -4.25 -3.75 6.73
C LYS A 49 -2.81 -3.23 6.95
N GLU A 50 -1.81 -4.09 6.76
CA GLU A 50 -0.40 -3.74 6.93
C GLU A 50 0.23 -3.15 5.65
N ALA A 51 -0.37 -3.42 4.48
CA ALA A 51 0.03 -2.81 3.21
C ALA A 51 -0.53 -1.37 3.06
N ALA A 52 -1.77 -1.13 3.52
CA ALA A 52 -2.38 0.20 3.52
C ALA A 52 -1.65 1.17 4.47
N GLU A 53 -1.18 0.69 5.62
CA GLU A 53 -0.46 1.47 6.65
C GLU A 53 0.82 2.17 6.12
N ARG A 54 1.37 1.79 4.96
CA ARG A 54 2.63 2.34 4.41
C ARG A 54 2.46 3.43 3.35
N LEU A 55 1.24 3.75 2.91
CA LEU A 55 1.02 4.46 1.64
C LEU A 55 0.53 5.90 1.79
N GLY A 56 0.92 6.57 2.89
CA GLY A 56 0.72 8.01 3.08
C GLY A 56 1.15 8.86 1.87
N ILE A 57 2.07 8.36 1.05
CA ILE A 57 2.52 8.88 -0.24
C ILE A 57 1.35 9.18 -1.21
N LEU A 58 0.43 8.23 -1.39
CA LEU A 58 -0.67 8.43 -2.34
C LEU A 58 -1.72 9.40 -1.81
N MET A 59 -1.89 9.47 -0.48
CA MET A 59 -2.74 10.48 0.16
C MET A 59 -2.14 11.88 0.07
N ALA A 60 -0.82 11.98 0.24
CA ALA A 60 -0.06 13.23 0.09
C ALA A 60 -0.04 13.72 -1.37
N GLY A 61 -0.21 12.81 -2.33
CA GLY A 61 -0.25 13.13 -3.76
C GLY A 61 1.13 13.17 -4.40
N ASP A 62 2.12 12.49 -3.82
CA ASP A 62 3.48 12.48 -4.36
C ASP A 62 3.51 11.86 -5.77
N GLU A 63 4.29 12.49 -6.66
CA GLU A 63 4.50 12.05 -8.04
C GLU A 63 5.63 11.01 -8.17
N GLU A 64 6.38 10.79 -7.09
CA GLU A 64 7.50 9.85 -7.00
C GLU A 64 7.48 9.11 -5.66
N THR A 65 7.88 7.84 -5.69
CA THR A 65 8.14 7.05 -4.47
C THR A 65 9.29 6.09 -4.71
N GLY A 66 9.59 5.17 -3.80
CA GLY A 66 10.69 4.25 -3.96
C GLY A 66 10.79 3.17 -2.90
N VAL A 67 11.85 2.38 -3.01
CA VAL A 67 12.26 1.38 -2.03
C VAL A 67 13.66 1.71 -1.55
N SER A 68 13.83 1.71 -0.23
CA SER A 68 15.14 1.80 0.43
C SER A 68 15.42 0.51 1.19
N ILE A 69 16.60 -0.05 1.03
CA ILE A 69 17.15 -1.08 1.90
C ILE A 69 18.01 -0.36 2.93
N ILE A 70 17.65 -0.49 4.21
CA ILE A 70 18.33 0.18 5.32
C ILE A 70 18.97 -0.83 6.26
N GLY A 71 20.07 -0.42 6.90
CA GLY A 71 20.56 -1.09 8.10
C GLY A 71 19.54 -0.95 9.23
N LEU A 72 19.43 -1.96 10.10
CA LEU A 72 18.55 -1.86 11.27
C LEU A 72 19.27 -1.15 12.41
N VAL A 73 18.61 -0.15 12.99
CA VAL A 73 19.00 0.58 14.21
C VAL A 73 17.84 0.53 15.22
N GLU A 74 18.02 1.07 16.42
CA GLU A 74 16.95 1.06 17.45
C GLU A 74 15.78 1.96 17.04
N GLU A 75 16.09 3.07 16.39
CA GLU A 75 15.15 4.06 15.89
C GLU A 75 14.38 3.54 14.66
N LEU A 76 13.08 3.87 14.61
CA LEU A 76 12.19 3.43 13.53
C LEU A 76 12.62 4.01 12.18
N ASP A 77 12.90 3.13 11.22
CA ASP A 77 13.23 3.45 9.83
C ASP A 77 14.40 4.46 9.63
N ALA A 78 15.27 4.64 10.64
CA ALA A 78 16.32 5.67 10.65
C ALA A 78 17.73 5.15 10.34
N GLY A 79 17.89 3.86 10.06
CA GLY A 79 19.21 3.28 9.82
C GLY A 79 19.79 3.65 8.46
N PRO A 80 21.11 3.48 8.26
CA PRO A 80 21.78 3.94 7.04
C PRO A 80 21.29 3.19 5.79
N ILE A 81 21.17 3.88 4.66
CA ILE A 81 20.68 3.33 3.39
C ILE A 81 21.79 2.54 2.71
N ALA A 82 21.55 1.26 2.45
CA ALA A 82 22.45 0.36 1.73
C ALA A 82 22.18 0.32 0.22
N ALA A 83 20.92 0.48 -0.20
CA ALA A 83 20.52 0.59 -1.60
C ALA A 83 19.17 1.31 -1.68
N GLN A 84 18.94 2.09 -2.73
CA GLN A 84 17.68 2.78 -2.94
C GLN A 84 17.38 2.88 -4.43
N GLN A 85 16.09 2.78 -4.79
CA GLN A 85 15.61 3.12 -6.12
C GLN A 85 14.26 3.80 -6.04
N ARG A 86 14.09 4.85 -6.86
CA ARG A 86 12.85 5.62 -6.99
C ARG A 86 12.13 5.27 -8.29
N PHE A 87 10.83 5.51 -8.30
CA PHE A 87 9.96 5.34 -9.47
C PHE A 87 8.78 6.31 -9.42
N ALA A 88 8.31 6.68 -10.61
CA ALA A 88 7.16 7.57 -10.76
C ALA A 88 5.85 6.93 -10.30
N VAL A 89 4.99 7.74 -9.71
CA VAL A 89 3.62 7.44 -9.33
C VAL A 89 2.71 8.08 -10.38
N GLY A 90 2.09 7.25 -11.21
CA GLY A 90 1.08 7.68 -12.16
C GLY A 90 -0.20 8.16 -11.46
N ILE A 91 -0.94 9.04 -12.13
CA ILE A 91 -2.15 9.64 -11.57
C ILE A 91 -3.21 8.61 -11.16
N ASP A 92 -3.36 7.56 -11.95
CA ASP A 92 -4.33 6.47 -11.72
C ASP A 92 -3.72 5.30 -10.90
N ASP A 93 -2.48 5.43 -10.42
CA ASP A 93 -1.82 4.36 -9.64
C ASP A 93 -2.43 4.25 -8.24
N ASP A 94 -2.93 3.06 -7.95
CA ASP A 94 -3.41 2.70 -6.63
C ASP A 94 -2.33 2.05 -5.77
N ALA A 95 -2.65 1.88 -4.49
CA ALA A 95 -1.77 1.28 -3.51
C ALA A 95 -1.30 -0.13 -3.89
N GLY A 96 -2.14 -0.91 -4.60
CA GLY A 96 -1.78 -2.23 -5.12
C GLY A 96 -0.72 -2.15 -6.23
N ALA A 97 -0.88 -1.23 -7.17
CA ALA A 97 0.07 -1.02 -8.26
C ALA A 97 1.45 -0.55 -7.76
N ILE A 98 1.47 0.33 -6.76
CA ILE A 98 2.72 0.79 -6.10
C ILE A 98 3.39 -0.37 -5.36
N PHE A 99 2.61 -1.15 -4.63
CA PHE A 99 3.10 -2.33 -3.93
C PHE A 99 3.76 -3.33 -4.88
N THR A 100 3.13 -3.63 -6.02
CA THR A 100 3.66 -4.59 -6.99
C THR A 100 5.00 -4.12 -7.53
N ARG A 101 5.11 -2.84 -7.92
CA ARG A 101 6.38 -2.26 -8.37
C ARG A 101 7.46 -2.33 -7.29
N ALA A 102 7.12 -1.96 -6.05
CA ALA A 102 8.08 -2.04 -4.95
C ALA A 102 8.58 -3.48 -4.71
N ALA A 103 7.68 -4.47 -4.76
CA ALA A 103 8.03 -5.87 -4.55
C ALA A 103 8.89 -6.42 -5.70
N GLU A 104 8.68 -5.95 -6.93
CA GLU A 104 9.51 -6.28 -8.09
C GLU A 104 10.95 -5.75 -7.97
N LEU A 105 11.12 -4.52 -7.46
CA LEU A 105 12.42 -3.88 -7.29
C LEU A 105 13.24 -4.42 -6.11
N THR A 106 12.55 -4.88 -5.06
CA THR A 106 13.18 -5.20 -3.77
C THR A 106 14.30 -6.27 -3.85
N PRO A 107 14.14 -7.39 -4.58
CA PRO A 107 15.19 -8.42 -4.65
C PRO A 107 16.50 -7.90 -5.24
N ASP A 108 16.44 -7.10 -6.32
CA ASP A 108 17.64 -6.56 -6.95
C ASP A 108 18.33 -5.53 -6.04
N LEU A 109 17.57 -4.75 -5.26
CA LEU A 109 18.13 -3.84 -4.26
C LEU A 109 18.78 -4.59 -3.09
N ILE A 110 18.21 -5.72 -2.65
CA ILE A 110 18.81 -6.57 -1.63
C ILE A 110 20.13 -7.17 -2.14
N ASP A 111 20.16 -7.63 -3.40
CA ASP A 111 21.41 -8.10 -4.02
C ASP A 111 22.48 -7.01 -4.06
N ALA A 112 22.14 -5.80 -4.49
CA ALA A 112 23.05 -4.67 -4.51
C ALA A 112 23.55 -4.29 -3.11
N ALA A 113 22.67 -4.31 -2.10
CA ALA A 113 23.05 -4.05 -0.71
C ALA A 113 24.01 -5.11 -0.15
N LEU A 114 23.79 -6.39 -0.48
CA LEU A 114 24.64 -7.51 -0.05
C LEU A 114 26.00 -7.52 -0.75
N GLU A 115 26.08 -7.04 -1.99
CA GLU A 115 27.32 -6.93 -2.75
C GLU A 115 28.18 -5.76 -2.26
N THR A 116 27.57 -4.59 -2.08
CA THR A 116 28.31 -3.36 -1.74
C THR A 116 28.72 -3.30 -0.27
N GLN A 117 27.81 -3.67 0.65
CA GLN A 117 27.98 -3.59 2.11
C GLN A 117 28.53 -2.24 2.60
N GLN A 118 28.15 -1.16 1.93
CA GLN A 118 28.58 0.22 2.24
C GLN A 118 27.35 1.11 2.46
N PRO A 119 26.67 0.98 3.61
CA PRO A 119 25.48 1.78 3.88
C PRO A 119 25.86 3.21 4.26
N GLU A 120 25.10 4.19 3.77
CA GLU A 120 25.30 5.62 3.98
C GLU A 120 24.27 6.19 4.96
N PRO A 121 24.64 7.11 5.87
CA PRO A 121 23.67 7.76 6.76
C PRO A 121 22.55 8.46 6.00
N GLN A 122 21.32 8.41 6.54
CA GLN A 122 20.20 9.17 6.00
C GLN A 122 20.41 10.68 6.21
N ALA A 123 19.85 11.49 5.31
CA ALA A 123 19.79 12.94 5.52
C ALA A 123 18.82 13.27 6.68
N GLU A 124 19.21 14.22 7.52
CA GLU A 124 18.35 14.71 8.62
C GLU A 124 17.28 15.70 8.14
N ASP A 125 17.52 16.37 7.01
CA ASP A 125 16.59 17.33 6.41
C ASP A 125 15.52 16.64 5.56
N GLY A 126 14.27 17.12 5.67
CA GLY A 126 13.15 16.62 4.85
C GLY A 126 12.53 15.31 5.34
N VAL A 127 12.85 14.87 6.56
CA VAL A 127 12.23 13.69 7.17
C VAL A 127 10.74 13.94 7.42
N THR A 128 9.91 13.07 6.86
CA THR A 128 8.46 13.06 7.06
C THR A 128 8.02 11.75 7.69
N TYR A 129 7.00 11.78 8.54
CA TYR A 129 6.43 10.58 9.13
C TYR A 129 5.13 10.19 8.42
N ALA A 130 5.04 8.93 8.00
CA ALA A 130 3.81 8.36 7.48
C ALA A 130 2.93 7.89 8.64
N GLU A 131 1.95 8.71 9.01
CA GLU A 131 1.02 8.40 10.09
C GLU A 131 0.21 7.13 9.81
N LYS A 132 -0.10 6.41 10.88
CA LYS A 132 -0.88 5.18 10.79
C LYS A 132 -2.32 5.50 10.38
N ILE A 133 -2.76 4.96 9.24
CA ILE A 133 -4.14 5.07 8.77
C ILE A 133 -5.10 4.41 9.78
N GLY A 134 -6.02 5.21 10.32
CA GLY A 134 -7.12 4.82 11.18
C GLY A 134 -8.46 4.65 10.45
N PRO A 135 -9.52 4.28 11.18
CA PRO A 135 -10.86 4.16 10.60
C PRO A 135 -11.42 5.48 10.03
N ALA A 136 -11.09 6.62 10.66
CA ALA A 136 -11.57 7.94 10.26
C ALA A 136 -10.96 8.40 8.94
N ASP A 137 -9.70 8.03 8.69
CA ASP A 137 -8.97 8.35 7.46
C ASP A 137 -9.54 7.65 6.23
N ARG A 138 -10.58 6.82 6.38
CA ARG A 138 -11.26 6.18 5.26
C ARG A 138 -12.46 6.96 4.77
N GLU A 139 -12.90 7.99 5.49
CA GLU A 139 -14.14 8.70 5.17
C GLU A 139 -13.93 9.73 4.05
N LEU A 140 -14.79 9.68 3.04
CA LEU A 140 -14.86 10.61 1.92
C LEU A 140 -15.63 11.85 2.36
N HIS A 141 -14.88 12.92 2.59
CA HIS A 141 -15.43 14.24 2.81
C HIS A 141 -15.63 14.93 1.47
N TRP A 142 -16.80 14.78 0.85
CA TRP A 142 -17.11 15.33 -0.49
C TRP A 142 -16.95 16.84 -0.65
N SER A 143 -16.77 17.59 0.44
CA SER A 143 -16.40 19.00 0.41
C SER A 143 -14.92 19.26 0.10
N ARG A 144 -14.08 18.22 0.07
CA ARG A 144 -12.66 18.29 -0.28
C ARG A 144 -12.47 18.42 -1.80
N PRO A 145 -11.31 18.95 -2.25
CA PRO A 145 -10.97 18.99 -3.67
C PRO A 145 -11.02 17.59 -4.33
N PRO A 146 -11.41 17.50 -5.62
CA PRO A 146 -11.42 16.26 -6.38
C PRO A 146 -10.11 15.47 -6.31
N GLU A 147 -8.98 16.16 -6.33
CA GLU A 147 -7.63 15.58 -6.30
C GLU A 147 -7.35 14.89 -4.96
N GLU A 148 -7.71 15.54 -3.85
CA GLU A 148 -7.59 14.95 -2.50
C GLU A 148 -8.48 13.70 -2.36
N LEU A 149 -9.71 13.75 -2.88
CA LEU A 149 -10.61 12.60 -2.88
C LEU A 149 -10.08 11.46 -3.74
N HIS A 150 -9.54 11.77 -4.92
CA HIS A 150 -8.93 10.78 -5.81
C HIS A 150 -7.73 10.09 -5.15
N ASN A 151 -6.83 10.89 -4.57
CA ASN A 151 -5.67 10.44 -3.81
C ASN A 151 -6.06 9.54 -2.65
N LEU A 152 -7.11 9.90 -1.90
CA LEU A 152 -7.64 9.07 -0.84
C LEU A 152 -8.16 7.73 -1.35
N ILE A 153 -8.93 7.74 -2.44
CA ILE A 153 -9.50 6.51 -3.04
C ILE A 153 -8.40 5.57 -3.49
N ARG A 154 -7.40 6.07 -4.24
CA ARG A 154 -6.32 5.24 -4.77
C ARG A 154 -5.36 4.75 -3.67
N ALA A 155 -5.14 5.55 -2.61
CA ALA A 155 -4.34 5.13 -1.46
C ALA A 155 -4.94 3.96 -0.67
N LEU A 156 -6.27 3.85 -0.64
CA LEU A 156 -7.00 2.83 0.12
C LEU A 156 -7.33 1.57 -0.70
N SER A 157 -7.10 1.60 -2.01
CA SER A 157 -7.46 0.55 -2.95
C SER A 157 -6.27 -0.32 -3.37
N PRO A 158 -6.47 -1.62 -3.65
CA PRO A 158 -7.74 -2.37 -3.71
C PRO A 158 -8.16 -2.97 -2.35
N HIS A 159 -7.54 -2.50 -1.26
CA HIS A 159 -7.45 -3.19 0.02
C HIS A 159 -8.59 -2.90 1.00
N ILE A 160 -8.67 -1.66 1.48
CA ILE A 160 -9.62 -1.27 2.52
C ILE A 160 -10.71 -0.34 1.98
N GLY A 161 -10.43 0.43 0.94
CA GLY A 161 -11.39 1.30 0.24
C GLY A 161 -11.86 2.50 1.07
N ALA A 162 -12.20 3.57 0.35
CA ALA A 162 -12.72 4.81 0.90
C ALA A 162 -14.24 4.72 1.09
N ARG A 163 -14.79 5.25 2.17
CA ARG A 163 -16.20 5.12 2.58
C ARG A 163 -16.91 6.45 2.44
N GLY A 164 -18.15 6.45 1.99
CA GLY A 164 -18.94 7.67 1.94
C GLY A 164 -20.36 7.44 1.45
N LEU A 165 -21.14 8.52 1.42
CA LEU A 165 -22.45 8.50 0.79
C LEU A 165 -22.30 8.74 -0.72
N VAL A 166 -22.73 7.77 -1.53
CA VAL A 166 -22.78 7.89 -3.01
C VAL A 166 -24.25 7.83 -3.41
N GLU A 167 -24.75 8.85 -4.11
CA GLU A 167 -26.18 8.98 -4.45
C GLU A 167 -27.11 8.85 -3.22
N GLY A 168 -26.67 9.40 -2.08
CA GLY A 168 -27.39 9.35 -0.81
C GLY A 168 -27.37 7.99 -0.09
N ARG A 169 -26.58 7.01 -0.55
CA ARG A 169 -26.48 5.67 0.05
C ARG A 169 -25.06 5.36 0.54
N PRO A 170 -24.87 4.69 1.69
CA PRO A 170 -23.56 4.23 2.13
C PRO A 170 -22.93 3.29 1.10
N ALA A 171 -21.70 3.61 0.70
CA ALA A 171 -20.91 2.80 -0.20
C ALA A 171 -19.40 2.92 0.11
N ILE A 172 -18.65 1.91 -0.31
CA ILE A 172 -17.19 1.99 -0.43
C ILE A 172 -16.87 2.35 -1.88
N VAL A 173 -16.04 3.35 -2.10
CA VAL A 173 -15.49 3.72 -3.40
C VAL A 173 -14.12 3.07 -3.53
N TRP A 174 -13.94 2.30 -4.61
CA TRP A 174 -12.71 1.55 -4.89
C TRP A 174 -11.90 2.19 -6.00
N ARG A 175 -12.54 2.77 -7.01
CA ARG A 175 -11.84 3.41 -8.12
C ARG A 175 -12.51 4.69 -8.52
N SER A 176 -11.68 5.66 -8.87
CA SER A 176 -12.09 6.94 -9.45
C SER A 176 -11.08 7.36 -10.51
N ARG A 177 -11.39 8.43 -11.23
CA ARG A 177 -10.49 9.12 -12.14
C ARG A 177 -10.76 10.63 -12.06
N LEU A 178 -9.73 11.44 -12.31
CA LEU A 178 -9.89 12.86 -12.54
C LEU A 178 -10.24 13.14 -14.00
N SER A 179 -11.20 14.02 -14.22
CA SER A 179 -11.68 14.48 -15.53
C SER A 179 -11.82 16.00 -15.53
N ASP A 180 -12.04 16.61 -16.69
CA ASP A 180 -12.30 18.06 -16.81
C ASP A 180 -13.50 18.52 -15.95
N GLY A 181 -14.44 17.61 -15.63
CA GLY A 181 -15.61 17.87 -14.79
C GLY A 181 -15.41 17.59 -13.29
N GLY A 182 -14.20 17.20 -12.86
CA GLY A 182 -13.87 16.82 -11.49
C GLY A 182 -13.70 15.30 -11.30
N LEU A 183 -14.05 14.80 -10.12
CA LEU A 183 -13.88 13.40 -9.74
C LEU A 183 -14.99 12.52 -10.34
N GLU A 184 -14.60 11.55 -11.17
CA GLU A 184 -15.49 10.51 -11.68
C GLU A 184 -15.33 9.22 -10.89
N LEU A 185 -16.44 8.64 -10.42
CA LEU A 185 -16.43 7.33 -9.77
C LEU A 185 -16.51 6.21 -10.81
N LEU A 186 -15.65 5.21 -10.68
CA LEU A 186 -15.57 4.09 -11.63
C LEU A 186 -16.08 2.78 -11.01
N GLU A 187 -15.70 2.51 -9.77
CA GLU A 187 -16.06 1.29 -9.06
C GLU A 187 -16.48 1.59 -7.62
N VAL A 188 -17.64 1.05 -7.24
CA VAL A 188 -18.23 1.22 -5.91
C VAL A 188 -18.71 -0.12 -5.34
N GLN A 189 -18.90 -0.17 -4.04
CA GLN A 189 -19.49 -1.29 -3.33
C GLN A 189 -20.55 -0.75 -2.36
N PRO A 190 -21.83 -0.81 -2.74
CA PRO A 190 -22.92 -0.50 -1.85
C PRO A 190 -22.93 -1.45 -0.65
N GLU A 191 -23.44 -0.99 0.49
CA GLU A 191 -23.53 -1.82 1.69
C GLU A 191 -24.29 -3.14 1.43
N GLY A 192 -23.72 -4.26 1.88
CA GLY A 192 -24.29 -5.59 1.69
C GLY A 192 -24.26 -6.12 0.24
N ARG A 193 -23.61 -5.41 -0.70
CA ARG A 193 -23.50 -5.82 -2.10
C ARG A 193 -22.04 -6.13 -2.47
N ARG A 194 -21.88 -6.82 -3.61
CA ARG A 194 -20.58 -6.99 -4.27
C ARG A 194 -20.11 -5.66 -4.88
N ARG A 195 -18.80 -5.56 -5.14
CA ARG A 195 -18.24 -4.47 -5.96
C ARG A 195 -18.91 -4.48 -7.34
N MET A 196 -19.14 -3.30 -7.89
CA MET A 196 -19.76 -3.09 -9.19
C MET A 196 -19.29 -1.78 -9.81
N THR A 197 -19.48 -1.64 -11.11
CA THR A 197 -19.22 -0.36 -11.78
C THR A 197 -20.19 0.70 -11.28
N TYR A 198 -19.76 1.97 -11.31
CA TYR A 198 -20.64 3.08 -10.92
C TYR A 198 -21.89 3.17 -11.83
N ASP A 199 -21.78 2.83 -13.12
CA ASP A 199 -22.92 2.79 -14.05
C ASP A 199 -23.95 1.70 -13.70
N GLU A 200 -23.50 0.51 -13.28
CA GLU A 200 -24.40 -0.53 -12.75
C GLU A 200 -25.10 -0.06 -11.47
N PHE A 201 -24.35 0.58 -10.57
CA PHE A 201 -24.92 1.14 -9.35
C PHE A 201 -26.03 2.15 -9.66
N ARG A 202 -25.77 3.12 -10.54
CA ARG A 202 -26.76 4.14 -10.93
C ARG A 202 -28.00 3.56 -11.60
N ARG A 203 -27.85 2.54 -12.45
CA ARG A 203 -28.99 1.85 -13.07
C ARG A 203 -29.88 1.16 -12.05
N GLY A 204 -29.31 0.62 -10.98
CA GLY A 204 -30.05 0.01 -9.88
C GLY A 204 -30.74 0.99 -8.93
N LEU A 205 -30.57 2.31 -9.11
CA LEU A 205 -31.30 3.35 -8.39
C LEU A 205 -32.62 3.75 -9.07
N ARG A 206 -32.74 3.45 -10.37
CA ARG A 206 -33.90 3.78 -11.20
C ARG A 206 -35.03 2.77 -11.02
#